data_AF-A0A8J2MJX3-F1
#
_entry.id   AF-A0A8J2MJX3-F1
#
_cell.length_a   1.000
_cell.length_b   1.000
_cell.length_c   1.000
_cell.angle_alpha   90.00
_cell.angle_beta   90.00
_cell.angle_gamma   90.00
#
_symmetry.space_group_name_H-M   'P 1'
#
loop_
_entity.id
_entity.type
_entity.pdbx_description
1 polymer ?
#
loop_
_entity_poly.entity_id
_entity_poly.type
_entity_poly.pdbx_seq_one_letter_code
_entity_poly.pdbx_strand_id
1 'polypeptide(L)'
;MEKSSKTNVCAGDTDDNKQAETSTNSDVEDNDSEEHYGCDHYKRKSKFVTPCCNKVYTCRFCHDEQEAHTVNRKEVTELICVLCDTRQPVQATCQNCHCRFGKYTCLECNLFDDEDKNQYHCDGCGICRVGGRDRFFHCAK
;
A
#
# COMPACT_ATOMS: atom_id res chain seq x y z
N MET A 1 -75.37 17.55 27.87
CA MET A 1 -75.50 17.24 26.43
C MET A 1 -74.20 16.55 26.05
N GLU A 2 -74.17 15.24 25.83
CA GLU A 2 -74.52 14.60 24.54
C GLU A 2 -73.47 14.88 23.47
N LYS A 3 -73.05 13.97 22.60
CA LYS A 3 -73.00 12.49 22.48
C LYS A 3 -72.61 12.24 21.00
N SER A 4 -71.95 11.13 20.72
CA SER A 4 -71.95 10.44 19.41
C SER A 4 -71.19 11.01 18.19
N SER A 5 -70.08 10.31 17.88
CA SER A 5 -69.87 9.55 16.62
C SER A 5 -69.48 10.21 15.29
N LYS A 6 -68.30 9.79 14.76
CA LYS A 6 -67.94 9.33 13.39
C LYS A 6 -66.41 9.05 13.37
N THR A 7 -65.83 7.86 13.14
CA THR A 7 -65.86 6.83 12.06
C THR A 7 -64.98 7.13 10.82
N ASN A 8 -63.91 6.34 10.63
CA ASN A 8 -62.99 6.25 9.45
C ASN A 8 -62.16 7.52 9.11
N VAL A 9 -61.07 7.48 8.33
CA VAL A 9 -60.54 6.45 7.38
C VAL A 9 -59.00 6.23 7.53
N CYS A 10 -58.35 5.61 6.53
CA CYS A 10 -57.00 5.00 6.57
C CYS A 10 -55.86 5.74 5.82
N ALA A 11 -54.61 5.49 6.25
CA ALA A 11 -53.33 5.48 5.51
C ALA A 11 -52.36 4.59 6.36
N GLY A 12 -51.32 3.90 5.85
CA GLY A 12 -50.09 4.46 5.24
C GLY A 12 -49.12 4.90 6.37
N ASP A 13 -47.88 4.43 6.53
CA ASP A 13 -47.00 3.61 5.66
C ASP A 13 -45.87 2.91 6.49
N THR A 14 -44.86 2.35 5.81
CA THR A 14 -43.48 1.97 6.23
C THR A 14 -43.16 0.52 6.65
N ASP A 15 -42.09 0.01 6.02
CA ASP A 15 -41.35 -1.23 6.24
C ASP A 15 -40.87 -1.48 7.68
N ASP A 16 -40.67 -2.76 8.00
CA ASP A 16 -39.41 -3.18 8.64
C ASP A 16 -38.97 -4.58 8.13
N ASN A 17 -37.70 -4.88 8.34
CA ASN A 17 -36.89 -5.99 7.81
C ASN A 17 -36.92 -7.23 8.74
N LYS A 18 -36.47 -8.42 8.26
CA LYS A 18 -35.45 -9.30 8.91
C LYS A 18 -35.47 -10.78 8.46
N GLN A 19 -34.33 -11.26 7.93
CA GLN A 19 -33.64 -12.59 8.01
C GLN A 19 -34.40 -13.90 8.38
N ALA A 20 -34.02 -15.09 7.89
CA ALA A 20 -33.02 -15.52 6.86
C ALA A 20 -33.55 -16.76 6.09
N GLU A 21 -33.01 -17.99 5.94
CA GLU A 21 -31.74 -18.74 6.21
C GLU A 21 -31.86 -20.12 5.49
N THR A 22 -30.88 -21.00 5.18
CA THR A 22 -29.38 -21.04 5.13
C THR A 22 -28.97 -22.39 4.45
N SER A 23 -27.69 -22.59 4.04
CA SER A 23 -27.06 -23.83 3.47
C SER A 23 -27.04 -23.95 1.93
N THR A 24 -26.11 -24.66 1.25
CA THR A 24 -24.62 -24.70 1.22
C THR A 24 -24.18 -25.75 0.20
N ASN A 25 -23.18 -25.43 -0.64
CA ASN A 25 -22.11 -26.28 -1.22
C ASN A 25 -21.65 -25.61 -2.53
N SER A 26 -20.41 -25.19 -2.80
CA SER A 26 -19.05 -25.64 -2.41
C SER A 26 -18.36 -26.44 -3.52
N ASP A 27 -18.02 -25.73 -4.61
CA ASP A 27 -16.95 -26.07 -5.55
C ASP A 27 -16.02 -24.86 -5.65
N VAL A 28 -14.79 -24.97 -5.13
CA VAL A 28 -13.75 -23.93 -5.19
C VAL A 28 -12.38 -24.59 -5.28
N GLU A 29 -11.83 -24.62 -6.50
CA GLU A 29 -10.49 -25.17 -6.77
C GLU A 29 -9.50 -24.06 -7.17
N ASP A 30 -8.64 -23.74 -6.21
CA ASP A 30 -7.24 -23.31 -6.34
C ASP A 30 -6.81 -22.37 -7.50
N ASN A 31 -6.62 -21.08 -7.19
CA ASN A 31 -5.27 -20.47 -7.21
C ASN A 31 -5.26 -19.09 -6.50
N ASP A 32 -5.17 -19.10 -5.16
CA ASP A 32 -5.10 -17.86 -4.35
C ASP A 32 -3.71 -17.67 -3.73
N SER A 33 -2.78 -17.06 -4.49
CA SER A 33 -1.49 -16.59 -3.96
C SER A 33 -0.80 -15.50 -4.81
N GLU A 34 -1.55 -14.68 -5.58
CA GLU A 34 -1.02 -13.38 -6.05
C GLU A 34 -0.97 -12.41 -4.84
N GLU A 35 0.05 -12.60 -4.00
CA GLU A 35 0.20 -11.87 -2.75
C GLU A 35 0.16 -10.36 -2.97
N HIS A 36 -0.81 -9.70 -2.33
CA HIS A 36 -1.02 -8.26 -2.38
C HIS A 36 0.00 -7.52 -1.49
N TYR A 37 1.27 -7.56 -1.88
CA TYR A 37 2.35 -6.80 -1.23
C TYR A 37 2.64 -5.48 -1.95
N GLY A 38 2.96 -4.44 -1.17
CA GLY A 38 3.28 -3.10 -1.67
C GLY A 38 2.15 -2.10 -1.43
N CYS A 39 2.00 -1.18 -2.36
CA CYS A 39 1.03 -0.08 -2.35
C CYS A 39 0.94 0.51 -3.77
N ASP A 40 -0.09 1.32 -4.06
CA ASP A 40 -0.38 1.93 -5.37
C ASP A 40 0.82 2.69 -5.99
N HIS A 41 1.77 3.12 -5.16
CA HIS A 41 3.00 3.77 -5.58
C HIS A 41 4.08 2.80 -6.10
N TYR A 42 4.22 1.62 -5.47
CA TYR A 42 5.31 0.67 -5.64
C TYR A 42 4.91 -0.74 -5.15
N LYS A 43 4.98 -1.77 -6.01
CA LYS A 43 4.90 -3.19 -5.59
C LYS A 43 6.23 -3.57 -4.94
N ARG A 44 6.27 -3.88 -3.63
CA ARG A 44 7.54 -4.11 -2.87
C ARG A 44 7.36 -5.00 -1.65
N LYS A 45 8.42 -5.71 -1.25
CA LYS A 45 8.40 -6.67 -0.11
C LYS A 45 9.01 -6.12 1.18
N SER A 46 9.09 -4.79 1.32
CA SER A 46 9.64 -4.09 2.48
C SER A 46 8.80 -2.89 2.90
N LYS A 47 8.58 -2.72 4.21
CA LYS A 47 8.11 -1.47 4.85
C LYS A 47 9.33 -0.72 5.40
N PHE A 48 9.26 0.61 5.48
CA PHE A 48 10.31 1.49 6.03
C PHE A 48 10.01 1.80 7.49
N VAL A 49 11.04 1.83 8.33
CA VAL A 49 10.98 2.55 9.62
C VAL A 49 11.40 3.99 9.34
N THR A 50 10.52 4.96 9.55
CA THR A 50 10.77 6.36 9.14
C THR A 50 11.52 7.13 10.24
N PRO A 51 12.73 7.66 9.99
CA PRO A 51 13.59 8.23 11.04
C PRO A 51 13.03 9.51 11.66
N CYS A 52 12.16 10.24 10.94
CA CYS A 52 11.53 11.47 11.38
C CYS A 52 10.47 11.29 12.49
N CYS A 53 9.83 10.12 12.58
CA CYS A 53 8.72 9.87 13.51
C CYS A 53 8.70 8.45 14.11
N ASN A 54 9.66 7.59 13.75
CA ASN A 54 9.82 6.19 14.17
C ASN A 54 8.57 5.31 13.94
N LYS A 55 7.77 5.67 12.93
CA LYS A 55 6.58 4.92 12.48
C LYS A 55 6.95 3.98 11.32
N VAL A 56 6.00 3.15 10.87
CA VAL A 56 6.21 2.15 9.81
C VAL A 56 5.25 2.38 8.64
N TYR A 57 5.80 2.56 7.44
CA TYR A 57 5.02 2.77 6.20
C TYR A 57 5.57 1.95 5.04
N THR A 58 4.73 1.54 4.09
CA THR A 58 5.20 0.80 2.91
C THR A 58 6.16 1.63 2.05
N CYS A 59 5.84 2.91 1.81
CA CYS A 59 6.72 3.82 1.06
C CYS A 59 6.63 5.26 1.58
N ARG A 60 7.50 6.14 1.05
CA ARG A 60 7.52 7.55 1.44
C ARG A 60 6.21 8.28 1.14
N PHE A 61 5.52 7.98 0.04
CA PHE A 61 4.27 8.66 -0.28
C PHE A 61 3.19 8.30 0.74
N CYS A 62 3.05 7.01 1.07
CA CYS A 62 2.14 6.55 2.13
C CYS A 62 2.47 7.10 3.54
N HIS A 63 3.69 7.62 3.76
CA HIS A 63 4.03 8.44 4.93
C HIS A 63 3.58 9.89 4.72
N ASP A 64 4.05 10.52 3.64
CA ASP A 64 3.82 11.92 3.27
C ASP A 64 2.31 12.25 3.07
N GLU A 65 1.46 11.24 2.86
CA GLU A 65 -0.01 11.32 2.77
C GLU A 65 -0.74 11.23 4.11
N GLN A 66 -0.13 10.60 5.12
CA GLN A 66 -0.72 10.33 6.43
C GLN A 66 -0.17 11.24 7.54
N GLU A 67 0.96 11.90 7.28
CA GLU A 67 1.71 12.70 8.24
C GLU A 67 1.83 14.16 7.77
N ALA A 68 1.77 15.13 8.69
CA ALA A 68 1.94 16.55 8.40
C ALA A 68 3.39 16.97 8.06
N HIS A 69 4.26 16.03 7.67
CA HIS A 69 5.66 16.22 7.33
C HIS A 69 6.12 15.16 6.31
N THR A 70 7.20 15.43 5.58
CA THR A 70 7.73 14.47 4.59
C THR A 70 8.95 13.72 5.11
N VAL A 71 9.15 12.47 4.67
CA VAL A 71 10.32 11.66 5.07
C VAL A 71 11.49 11.79 4.07
N ASN A 72 12.68 12.14 4.56
CA ASN A 72 13.89 12.03 3.75
C ASN A 72 14.25 10.55 3.53
N ARG A 73 13.88 10.02 2.37
CA ARG A 73 14.17 8.63 1.97
C ARG A 73 15.64 8.22 2.11
N LYS A 74 16.61 9.15 2.03
CA LYS A 74 18.05 8.84 2.17
C LYS A 74 18.50 8.62 3.62
N GLU A 75 17.69 9.01 4.59
CA GLU A 75 17.97 8.83 6.04
C GLU A 75 17.32 7.55 6.61
N VAL A 76 16.50 6.85 5.83
CA VAL A 76 15.95 5.55 6.24
C VAL A 76 17.09 4.54 6.34
N THR A 77 17.33 4.04 7.56
CA THR A 77 18.38 3.04 7.87
C THR A 77 17.83 1.64 8.11
N GLU A 78 16.53 1.50 8.37
CA GLU A 78 15.88 0.23 8.74
C GLU A 78 14.64 -0.08 7.89
N LEU A 79 14.47 -1.37 7.61
CA LEU A 79 13.38 -1.97 6.88
C LEU A 79 12.71 -3.07 7.71
N ILE A 80 11.44 -3.37 7.41
CA ILE A 80 10.74 -4.56 7.88
C ILE A 80 10.31 -5.38 6.65
N CYS A 81 10.71 -6.65 6.59
CA CYS A 81 10.31 -7.54 5.51
C CYS A 81 8.81 -7.86 5.58
N VAL A 82 8.08 -7.74 4.46
CA VAL A 82 6.64 -8.02 4.38
C VAL A 82 6.33 -9.52 4.50
N LEU A 83 7.25 -10.41 4.10
CA LEU A 83 7.03 -11.87 4.05
C LEU A 83 7.38 -12.61 5.36
N CYS A 84 8.04 -11.96 6.32
CA CYS A 84 8.50 -12.62 7.55
C CYS A 84 8.75 -11.66 8.73
N ASP A 85 8.17 -10.45 8.66
CA ASP A 85 8.23 -9.34 9.64
C ASP A 85 9.60 -9.02 10.26
N THR A 86 10.68 -9.45 9.61
CA THR A 86 12.04 -9.29 10.12
C THR A 86 12.46 -7.82 9.96
N ARG A 87 12.56 -7.11 11.08
CA ARG A 87 13.19 -5.78 11.17
C ARG A 87 14.71 -5.92 11.02
N GLN A 88 15.30 -5.09 10.16
CA GLN A 88 16.69 -5.23 9.72
C GLN A 88 17.23 -3.92 9.12
N PRO A 89 18.56 -3.76 8.96
CA PRO A 89 19.14 -2.64 8.21
C PRO A 89 18.69 -2.59 6.75
N VAL A 90 18.84 -1.43 6.11
CA VAL A 90 18.67 -1.27 4.65
C VAL A 90 19.65 -2.15 3.87
N GLN A 91 19.10 -2.96 2.96
CA GLN A 91 19.81 -3.85 2.04
C GLN A 91 18.86 -4.33 0.93
N ALA A 92 19.34 -5.08 -0.07
CA ALA A 92 18.55 -5.51 -1.22
C ALA A 92 17.63 -6.73 -0.97
N THR A 93 17.98 -7.57 0.00
CA THR A 93 17.38 -8.88 0.29
C THR A 93 17.15 -9.07 1.79
N CYS A 94 16.14 -9.84 2.17
CA CYS A 94 15.85 -10.10 3.58
C CYS A 94 16.95 -10.93 4.26
N GLN A 95 17.43 -10.51 5.44
CA GLN A 95 18.43 -11.22 6.24
C GLN A 95 17.95 -12.59 6.78
N ASN A 96 16.63 -12.85 6.78
CA ASN A 96 16.03 -14.08 7.30
C ASN A 96 15.49 -14.97 6.17
N CYS A 97 14.43 -14.56 5.47
CA CYS A 97 13.84 -15.34 4.38
C CYS A 97 14.53 -15.17 3.01
N HIS A 98 15.61 -14.39 2.91
CA HIS A 98 16.41 -14.17 1.69
C HIS A 98 15.65 -13.58 0.48
N CYS A 99 14.36 -13.23 0.60
CA CYS A 99 13.59 -12.63 -0.49
C CYS A 99 14.17 -11.28 -0.93
N ARG A 100 14.15 -10.98 -2.23
CA ARG A 100 14.52 -9.65 -2.75
C ARG A 100 13.37 -8.66 -2.57
N PHE A 101 13.66 -7.44 -2.10
CA PHE A 101 12.62 -6.44 -1.78
C PHE A 101 12.01 -5.73 -3.00
N GLY A 102 12.67 -5.78 -4.16
CA GLY A 102 12.18 -5.31 -5.45
C GLY A 102 13.10 -5.71 -6.61
N LYS A 103 12.55 -6.09 -7.78
CA LYS A 103 13.29 -6.32 -9.05
C LYS A 103 14.19 -5.15 -9.44
N TYR A 104 13.72 -3.93 -9.26
CA TYR A 104 14.56 -2.73 -9.22
C TYR A 104 14.96 -2.43 -7.77
N THR A 105 16.24 -2.08 -7.58
CA THR A 105 16.80 -1.76 -6.27
C THR A 105 17.81 -0.63 -6.41
N CYS A 106 17.64 0.44 -5.65
CA CYS A 106 18.63 1.51 -5.52
C CYS A 106 18.74 1.94 -4.05
N LEU A 107 19.83 1.52 -3.39
CA LEU A 107 20.06 1.78 -1.97
C LEU A 107 20.34 3.27 -1.69
N GLU A 108 21.03 3.97 -2.58
CA GLU A 108 21.28 5.43 -2.49
C GLU A 108 20.01 6.31 -2.47
N CYS A 109 18.89 5.74 -2.89
CA CYS A 109 17.58 6.40 -2.86
C CYS A 109 16.56 5.70 -1.96
N ASN A 110 16.93 4.56 -1.35
CA ASN A 110 16.00 3.60 -0.76
C ASN A 110 14.77 3.39 -1.64
N LEU A 111 14.99 2.97 -2.89
CA LEU A 111 13.93 2.62 -3.83
C LEU A 111 13.96 1.12 -4.12
N PHE A 112 12.83 0.47 -3.84
CA PHE A 112 12.53 -0.93 -4.10
C PHE A 112 11.19 -0.98 -4.84
N ASP A 113 11.17 -1.68 -5.98
CA ASP A 113 10.00 -1.83 -6.85
C ASP A 113 10.10 -3.16 -7.62
N ASP A 114 9.04 -3.97 -7.62
CA ASP A 114 8.91 -5.23 -8.35
C ASP A 114 8.19 -5.06 -9.71
N GLU A 115 7.65 -3.88 -9.97
CA GLU A 115 7.23 -3.46 -11.31
C GLU A 115 8.45 -2.97 -12.11
N ASP A 116 8.47 -3.25 -13.42
CA ASP A 116 9.45 -2.65 -14.32
C ASP A 116 8.83 -1.40 -14.97
N LYS A 117 9.39 -0.24 -14.62
CA LYS A 117 9.02 1.09 -15.14
C LYS A 117 10.22 1.70 -15.90
N ASN A 118 11.16 0.85 -16.34
CA ASN A 118 12.49 1.20 -16.81
C ASN A 118 13.18 2.19 -15.86
N GLN A 119 13.17 1.87 -14.55
CA GLN A 119 13.75 2.72 -13.52
C GLN A 119 15.29 2.76 -13.64
N TYR A 120 15.90 3.91 -13.36
CA TYR A 120 17.36 4.05 -13.27
C TYR A 120 17.74 5.13 -12.26
N HIS A 121 18.87 4.96 -11.55
CA HIS A 121 19.51 6.08 -10.86
C HIS A 121 20.14 7.00 -11.90
N CYS A 122 19.95 8.32 -11.76
CA CYS A 122 20.61 9.30 -12.61
C CYS A 122 21.53 10.21 -11.78
N ASP A 123 22.82 9.99 -11.95
CA ASP A 123 23.86 10.32 -10.98
C ASP A 123 24.02 11.85 -10.85
N GLY A 124 23.81 12.58 -11.95
CA GLY A 124 23.80 14.06 -11.98
C GLY A 124 22.57 14.71 -11.31
N CYS A 125 21.49 13.97 -11.03
CA CYS A 125 20.42 14.43 -10.13
C CYS A 125 20.53 13.84 -8.71
N GLY A 126 21.28 12.75 -8.52
CA GLY A 126 21.32 11.99 -7.27
C GLY A 126 19.98 11.34 -6.88
N ILE A 127 19.09 11.11 -7.85
CA ILE A 127 17.75 10.51 -7.67
C ILE A 127 17.45 9.45 -8.73
N CYS A 128 16.49 8.55 -8.44
CA CYS A 128 15.94 7.66 -9.47
C CYS A 128 14.93 8.35 -10.40
N ARG A 129 14.89 7.93 -11.65
CA ARG A 129 13.94 8.31 -12.71
C ARG A 129 13.33 7.04 -13.31
N VAL A 130 12.37 7.23 -14.23
CA VAL A 130 11.67 6.17 -14.98
C VAL A 130 11.86 6.38 -16.48
N GLY A 131 11.59 5.35 -17.29
CA GLY A 131 11.56 5.45 -18.75
C GLY A 131 12.89 5.22 -19.50
N GLY A 132 13.90 4.64 -18.85
CA GLY A 132 15.17 4.23 -19.48
C GLY A 132 16.27 5.29 -19.46
N ARG A 133 17.50 4.88 -19.13
CA ARG A 133 18.68 5.77 -19.02
C ARG A 133 19.12 6.36 -20.37
N ASP A 134 18.90 5.61 -21.44
CA ASP A 134 19.19 5.94 -22.84
C ASP A 134 18.33 7.09 -23.40
N ARG A 135 17.16 7.34 -22.81
CA ARG A 135 16.17 8.29 -23.34
C ARG A 135 16.27 9.71 -22.77
N PHE A 136 17.17 9.95 -21.82
CA PHE A 136 17.34 11.25 -21.16
C PHE A 136 18.81 11.59 -20.96
N PHE A 137 19.16 12.86 -21.22
CA PHE A 137 20.44 13.44 -20.84
C PHE A 137 20.27 14.40 -19.67
N HIS A 138 21.36 14.65 -18.93
CA HIS A 138 21.43 15.76 -18.00
C HIS A 138 22.00 16.98 -18.71
N CYS A 139 21.30 18.11 -18.64
CA CYS A 139 21.94 19.40 -18.82
C CYS A 139 22.98 19.56 -17.70
N ALA A 140 24.22 19.90 -18.06
CA ALA A 140 25.19 20.39 -17.09
C ALA A 140 24.69 21.71 -16.46
N LYS A 141 25.21 22.04 -15.28
CA LYS A 141 25.08 23.37 -14.66
C LYS A 141 26.26 24.24 -15.06
#